data_AF-A0A6B3HS19-F1
#
_entry.id   AF-A0A6B3HS19-F1
#
_cell.length_a   1.000
_cell.length_b   1.000
_cell.length_c   1.000
_cell.angle_alpha   90.00
_cell.angle_beta   90.00
_cell.angle_gamma   90.00
#
_symmetry.space_group_name_H-M   'P 1'
#
loop_
_entity.id
_entity.type
_entity.pdbx_description
1 polymer ?
#
loop_
_entity_poly.entity_id
_entity_poly.type
_entity_poly.pdbx_seq_one_letter_code
_entity_poly.pdbx_strand_id
1 'polypeptide(L)' 'VRDFAQTFARSIAPVPVRLVDERMTTVTATQGLRASGVKSKKGRSVIDQAAAVVILQNALESERASGLPPGEGVEVVV' A
#
# COMPACT_ATOMS: atom_id res chain seq x y z
N VAL A 1 4.68 11.27 5.51
CA VAL A 1 3.87 10.02 5.51
C VAL A 1 3.31 9.72 6.89
N ARG A 2 4.12 9.65 7.96
CA ARG A 2 3.65 9.35 9.32
C ARG A 2 2.60 10.36 9.85
N ASP A 3 2.83 11.66 9.69
CA ASP A 3 1.87 12.68 10.15
C ASP A 3 0.52 12.60 9.41
N PHE A 4 0.57 12.35 8.10
CA PHE A 4 -0.62 12.09 7.30
C PHE A 4 -1.35 10.83 7.79
N ALA A 5 -0.61 9.75 8.05
CA ALA A 5 -1.18 8.49 8.52
C ALA A 5 -1.85 8.65 9.89
N GLN A 6 -1.28 9.44 10.80
CA GLN A 6 -1.91 9.78 12.08
C GLN A 6 -3.18 10.59 11.91
N THR A 7 -3.17 11.61 11.04
CA THR A 7 -4.35 12.44 10.75
C THR A 7 -5.46 11.60 10.13
N PHE A 8 -5.10 10.73 9.18
CA PHE A 8 -6.02 9.81 8.55
C PHE A 8 -6.60 8.82 9.56
N ALA A 9 -5.76 8.20 10.40
CA ALA A 9 -6.19 7.25 11.42
C ALA A 9 -7.18 7.85 12.43
N ARG A 10 -6.98 9.12 12.83
CA ARG A 10 -7.97 9.86 13.65
C ARG A 10 -9.32 10.01 12.93
N SER A 11 -9.30 10.26 11.62
CA SER A 11 -10.53 10.50 10.84
C SER A 11 -11.37 9.25 10.57
N ILE A 12 -10.77 8.07 10.64
CA ILE A 12 -11.45 6.78 10.37
C ILE A 12 -11.56 5.89 11.60
N ALA A 13 -11.29 6.42 12.79
CA ALA A 13 -11.44 5.66 14.03
C ALA A 13 -12.87 5.06 14.14
N PRO A 14 -13.00 3.80 14.58
CA PRO A 14 -12.00 2.94 15.21
C PRO A 14 -11.23 2.01 14.25
N VAL A 15 -11.26 2.25 12.92
CA VAL A 15 -10.59 1.36 11.96
C VAL A 15 -9.06 1.45 12.11
N PRO A 16 -8.36 0.32 12.35
CA PRO A 16 -6.90 0.32 12.49
C PRO A 16 -6.20 0.72 11.20
N VAL A 17 -5.19 1.60 11.31
CA VAL A 17 -4.31 1.98 10.20
C VAL A 17 -2.94 1.37 10.43
N ARG A 18 -2.39 0.73 9.39
CA ARG A 18 -1.05 0.12 9.42
C ARG A 18 -0.23 0.61 8.23
N LEU A 19 1.02 0.99 8.49
CA LEU A 19 1.99 1.38 7.47
C LEU A 19 2.79 0.15 7.03
N VAL A 20 2.76 -0.14 5.73
CA VAL A 20 3.53 -1.22 5.10
C VAL A 20 4.66 -0.64 4.27
N ASP A 21 5.83 -1.27 4.28
CA ASP A 21 6.98 -0.82 3.47
C ASP A 21 6.78 -1.17 1.99
N GLU A 22 6.85 -0.17 1.13
CA GLU A 22 6.71 -0.30 -0.32
C GLU A 22 8.00 -0.76 -1.02
N ARG A 23 9.16 -0.74 -0.35
CA ARG A 23 10.47 -0.91 -0.99
C ARG A 23 10.72 -2.29 -1.60
N MET A 24 10.01 -3.33 -1.16
CA MET A 24 10.11 -4.67 -1.76
C MET A 24 9.35 -4.82 -3.10
N THR A 25 8.69 -3.77 -3.61
CA THR A 25 7.83 -3.84 -4.80
C THR A 25 8.50 -3.45 -6.13
N THR A 26 9.71 -2.89 -6.10
CA THR A 26 10.20 -2.01 -7.17
C THR A 26 10.78 -2.69 -8.41
N VAL A 27 10.98 -4.01 -8.42
CA VAL A 27 11.46 -4.72 -9.63
C VAL A 27 10.32 -5.49 -10.32
N THR A 28 9.42 -6.12 -9.57
CA THR A 28 8.34 -6.96 -10.12
C THR A 28 7.10 -6.15 -10.52
N ALA A 29 6.72 -5.12 -9.76
CA ALA A 29 5.52 -4.32 -10.04
C ALA A 29 5.68 -3.46 -11.31
N THR A 30 6.88 -2.92 -11.54
CA THR A 30 7.17 -2.04 -12.69
C THR A 30 7.14 -2.80 -14.02
N GLN A 31 7.42 -4.11 -14.04
CA GLN A 31 7.31 -4.93 -15.26
C GLN A 31 5.85 -5.19 -15.66
N GLY A 32 4.97 -5.49 -14.70
CA GLY A 32 3.53 -5.71 -14.97
C GLY A 32 2.80 -4.44 -15.45
N LEU A 33 3.17 -3.28 -14.90
CA LEU A 33 2.59 -1.97 -15.24
C LEU A 33 3.06 -1.43 -16.61
N ARG A 34 4.28 -1.77 -17.04
CA ARG A 34 4.79 -1.40 -18.38
C ARG A 34 4.18 -2.27 -19.48
N ALA A 35 3.79 -3.51 -19.18
CA ALA A 35 3.20 -4.43 -20.14
C ALA A 35 1.79 -4.02 -20.63
N SER A 36 1.13 -3.06 -19.96
CA SER A 36 -0.26 -2.68 -20.26
C SER A 36 -0.42 -1.70 -21.42
N GLY A 37 0.66 -1.17 -22.01
CA GLY A 37 0.60 -0.37 -23.26
C GLY A 37 -0.12 0.99 -23.17
N VAL A 38 -0.46 1.49 -21.98
CA VAL A 38 -1.26 2.71 -21.80
C VAL A 38 -0.37 3.97 -21.84
N LYS A 39 -0.70 4.95 -22.70
CA LYS A 39 0.00 6.26 -22.79
C LYS A 39 0.11 6.93 -21.41
N SER A 40 1.32 7.30 -21.03
CA SER A 40 1.76 7.76 -19.69
C SER A 40 0.88 8.80 -18.99
N LYS A 41 0.21 9.71 -19.72
CA LYS A 41 -0.69 10.73 -19.13
C LYS A 41 -2.09 10.22 -18.77
N LYS A 42 -2.67 9.29 -19.54
CA LYS A 42 -3.95 8.62 -19.19
C LYS A 42 -3.74 7.40 -18.30
N GLY A 43 -2.54 6.84 -18.29
CA GLY A 43 -2.19 5.66 -17.51
C GLY A 43 -1.85 5.93 -16.05
N ARG A 44 -1.63 7.17 -15.61
CA ARG A 44 -1.15 7.43 -14.24
C ARG A 44 -2.11 6.91 -13.15
N SER A 45 -3.41 7.17 -13.27
CA SER A 45 -4.40 6.65 -12.30
C SER A 45 -4.50 5.13 -12.32
N VAL A 46 -4.37 4.50 -13.51
CA VAL A 46 -4.36 3.04 -13.67
C VAL A 46 -3.10 2.43 -13.06
N ILE A 47 -1.96 3.09 -13.24
CA ILE A 47 -0.68 2.71 -12.65
C ILE A 47 -0.75 2.81 -11.13
N ASP A 48 -1.33 3.88 -10.58
CA ASP A 48 -1.49 4.07 -9.13
C ASP A 48 -2.41 3.01 -8.52
N GLN A 49 -3.52 2.64 -9.20
CA GLN A 49 -4.41 1.56 -8.76
C GLN A 49 -3.71 0.19 -8.76
N ALA A 50 -2.98 -0.13 -9.83
CA ALA A 50 -2.28 -1.40 -9.90
C ALA A 50 -1.11 -1.47 -8.91
N ALA A 51 -0.43 -0.36 -8.63
CA ALA A 51 0.53 -0.28 -7.52
C ALA A 51 -0.15 -0.57 -6.17
N ALA A 52 -1.34 -0.01 -5.91
CA ALA A 52 -2.10 -0.28 -4.69
C ALA A 52 -2.49 -1.76 -4.56
N VAL A 53 -2.88 -2.42 -5.66
CA VAL A 53 -3.17 -3.87 -5.68
C VAL A 53 -1.93 -4.68 -5.30
N VAL A 54 -0.76 -4.36 -5.87
CA VAL A 54 0.49 -5.06 -5.56
C VAL A 54 0.90 -4.88 -4.09
N ILE A 55 0.78 -3.66 -3.57
CA ILE A 55 1.04 -3.38 -2.16
C ILE A 55 0.14 -4.23 -1.26
N LEU A 56 -1.16 -4.30 -1.58
CA LEU A 56 -2.12 -5.10 -0.81
C LEU A 56 -1.81 -6.60 -0.88
N GLN A 57 -1.51 -7.13 -2.06
CA GLN A 57 -1.15 -8.54 -2.23
C GLN A 57 0.07 -8.92 -1.39
N ASN A 58 1.11 -8.09 -1.41
CA ASN A 58 2.33 -8.33 -0.63
C ASN A 58 2.06 -8.29 0.89
N ALA A 59 1.22 -7.36 1.34
CA ALA A 59 0.83 -7.26 2.74
C ALA A 59 0.08 -8.52 3.20
N LEU A 60 -0.89 -8.98 2.41
CA LEU A 60 -1.68 -10.18 2.71
C LEU A 60 -0.83 -11.46 2.69
N GLU A 61 0.15 -11.55 1.79
CA GLU A 61 1.07 -12.70 1.76
C GLU A 61 1.99 -12.73 2.97
N SER A 62 2.49 -11.55 3.39
CA SER A 62 3.30 -11.42 4.60
C SER A 62 2.53 -11.81 5.87
N GLU A 63 1.25 -11.40 5.95
CA GLU A 63 0.35 -11.80 7.03
C GLU A 63 0.08 -13.31 7.03
N ARG A 64 -0.19 -13.90 5.85
CA ARG A 64 -0.39 -15.34 5.69
C ARG A 64 0.83 -16.14 6.15
N ALA A 65 2.04 -15.70 5.80
CA ALA A 65 3.28 -16.39 6.12
C ALA A 65 3.69 -16.27 7.60
N SER A 66 3.45 -15.11 8.22
CA SER A 66 3.88 -14.83 9.60
C SER A 66 2.80 -15.07 10.66
N GLY A 67 1.52 -15.08 10.27
CA GLY A 67 0.38 -15.07 11.19
C GLY A 67 0.20 -13.75 11.96
N LEU A 68 0.99 -12.72 11.63
CA LEU A 68 0.97 -11.43 12.28
C LEU A 68 0.45 -10.36 11.32
N PRO A 69 -0.33 -9.36 11.80
CA PRO A 69 -0.80 -8.27 10.97
C PRO A 69 0.37 -7.53 10.29
N PRO A 70 0.27 -7.18 9.00
CA PRO A 70 1.39 -6.66 8.24
C PRO A 70 1.72 -5.22 8.63
N GLY A 71 3.00 -4.87 8.56
CA GLY A 71 3.45 -3.49 8.80
C GLY A 71 3.34 -3.01 10.24
N GLU A 72 3.49 -1.69 10.42
CA GLU A 72 3.53 -1.00 11.71
C GLU A 72 2.18 -0.34 12.01
N GLY A 73 1.62 -0.59 13.19
CA GLY A 73 0.37 0.05 13.62
C GLY A 73 0.57 1.54 13.86
N VAL A 74 -0.35 2.37 13.37
CA VAL A 74 -0.37 3.81 13.68
C VAL A 74 -1.11 4.00 14.99
N GLU A 75 -0.38 4.40 16.03
CA GLU A 75 -1.01 4.78 17.30
C GLU A 75 -1.82 6.06 17.13
N VAL A 76 -3.10 5.98 17.47
CA VAL A 76 -3.97 7.15 17.57
C VAL A 76 -4.00 7.54 19.04
N VAL A 77 -3.17 8.51 19.42
CA VAL A 77 -3.34 9.20 20.70
C VAL A 77 -4.56 10.12 20.53
N VAL A 78 -5.72 9.62 20.94
CA VAL A 78 -6.98 10.37 20.96
C VAL A 78 -6.89 11.48 21.99
#